data_AF-A0A4Q9W011-F1
#
_entry.id   AF-A0A4Q9W011-F1
#
_cell.length_a   1.000
_cell.length_b   1.000
_cell.length_c   1.000
_cell.angle_alpha   90.00
_cell.angle_beta   90.00
_cell.angle_gamma   90.00
#
_symmetry.space_group_name_H-M   'P 1'
#
loop_
_entity.id
_entity.type
_entity.pdbx_description
1 polymer ?
#
loop_
_entity_poly.entity_id
_entity_poly.type
_entity_poly.pdbx_seq_one_letter_code
_entity_poly.pdbx_strand_id
1 'polypeptide(L)' 'VFAGQDKEATQQAREYFEGYAPSSPSFALIKDGKTTEMIERHQIEGHDVMDVINQLQALFDKYCEER' A
#
# COMPACT_ATOMS: atom_id res chain seq x y z
N VAL A 1 -8.56 -4.36 -1.45
CA VAL A 1 -8.94 -5.40 -2.43
C VAL A 1 -8.40 -6.74 -1.99
N PHE A 2 -9.06 -7.86 -2.30
CA PHE A 2 -8.57 -9.21 -1.96
C PHE A 2 -7.87 -9.84 -3.17
N ALA A 3 -6.55 -9.79 -3.19
CA ALA A 3 -5.76 -10.36 -4.28
C ALA A 3 -5.98 -11.87 -4.43
N GLY A 4 -6.28 -12.32 -5.66
CA GLY A 4 -6.51 -13.73 -6.00
C GLY A 4 -7.97 -14.17 -5.94
N GLN A 5 -8.78 -13.58 -5.04
CA GLN A 5 -10.22 -13.81 -4.95
C GLN A 5 -10.97 -12.82 -5.86
N ASP A 6 -10.77 -11.52 -5.63
CA ASP A 6 -11.41 -10.46 -6.39
C ASP A 6 -10.48 -9.95 -7.49
N LYS A 7 -10.31 -10.73 -8.56
CA LYS A 7 -9.33 -10.45 -9.63
C LYS A 7 -9.56 -9.11 -10.31
N GLU A 8 -10.80 -8.81 -10.71
CA GLU A 8 -11.16 -7.56 -11.40
C GLU A 8 -10.95 -6.35 -10.50
N ALA A 9 -11.46 -6.40 -9.26
CA ALA A 9 -11.26 -5.31 -8.30
C ALA A 9 -9.77 -5.09 -7.99
N THR A 10 -8.99 -6.17 -7.87
CA THR A 10 -7.54 -6.09 -7.64
C THR A 10 -6.83 -5.48 -8.85
N GLN A 11 -7.23 -5.83 -10.07
CA GLN A 11 -6.65 -5.26 -11.28
C GLN A 11 -6.97 -3.78 -11.41
N GLN A 12 -8.22 -3.37 -11.16
CA GLN A 12 -8.63 -1.97 -11.16
C GLN A 12 -7.90 -1.16 -10.09
N ALA A 13 -7.72 -1.69 -8.88
CA ALA A 13 -6.95 -1.00 -7.85
C ALA A 13 -5.47 -0.82 -8.25
N ARG A 14 -4.89 -1.80 -8.94
CA ARG A 14 -3.50 -1.73 -9.43
C ARG A 14 -3.29 -0.66 -10.51
N GLU A 15 -4.33 -0.21 -11.21
CA GLU A 15 -4.23 0.92 -12.14
C GLU A 15 -3.82 2.22 -11.44
N TYR A 16 -4.11 2.36 -10.14
CA TYR A 16 -3.69 3.52 -9.35
C TYR A 16 -2.22 3.42 -8.90
N PHE A 17 -1.64 2.21 -8.84
CA PHE A 17 -0.34 1.91 -8.23
C PHE A 17 0.85 2.20 -9.18
N GLU A 18 0.85 3.39 -9.77
CA GLU A 18 1.86 3.80 -10.75
C GLU A 18 3.29 3.67 -10.20
N GLY A 19 4.18 3.01 -10.95
CA GLY A 19 5.59 2.84 -10.60
C GLY A 19 5.91 1.64 -9.70
N TYR A 20 4.91 0.89 -9.22
CA TYR A 20 5.11 -0.28 -8.36
C TYR A 20 4.78 -1.59 -9.06
N ALA A 21 5.59 -2.62 -8.80
CA ALA A 21 5.33 -3.95 -9.33
C ALA A 21 4.16 -4.63 -8.57
N PRO A 22 3.29 -5.39 -9.26
CA PRO A 22 2.17 -6.04 -8.60
C PRO A 22 2.65 -7.12 -7.63
N SER A 23 2.39 -6.90 -6.34
CA SER A 23 2.69 -7.86 -5.27
C SER A 23 1.60 -7.90 -4.20
N SER A 24 1.56 -8.98 -3.42
CA SER A 24 0.60 -9.18 -2.32
C SER A 24 1.22 -10.03 -1.20
N PRO A 25 1.00 -9.70 0.09
CA PRO A 25 0.30 -8.50 0.57
C PRO A 25 1.10 -7.22 0.27
N SER A 26 0.41 -6.09 0.15
CA SER A 26 0.99 -4.75 -0.04
C SER A 26 0.01 -3.69 0.47
N PHE A 27 0.53 -2.53 0.86
CA PHE A 27 -0.26 -1.36 1.24
C PHE A 27 0.06 -0.21 0.29
N ALA A 28 -0.95 0.55 -0.13
CA ALA A 28 -0.78 1.75 -0.93
C ALA A 28 -1.56 2.90 -0.28
N LEU A 29 -0.91 4.05 -0.10
CA LEU A 29 -1.58 5.26 0.33
C LEU A 29 -1.95 6.11 -0.89
N ILE A 30 -3.24 6.32 -1.09
CA ILE A 30 -3.79 7.10 -2.19
C ILE A 30 -4.27 8.45 -1.66
N LYS A 31 -3.86 9.55 -2.31
CA LYS A 31 -4.32 10.90 -2.03
C LYS A 31 -4.73 11.57 -3.34
N ASP A 32 -5.92 12.15 -3.38
CA ASP A 32 -6.47 12.84 -4.56
C ASP A 32 -6.43 12.00 -5.84
N GLY A 33 -6.72 10.70 -5.70
CA GLY A 33 -6.75 9.73 -6.81
C GLY A 33 -5.38 9.29 -7.32
N LYS A 34 -4.28 9.66 -6.65
CA LYS A 34 -2.92 9.26 -7.03
C LYS A 34 -2.22 8.51 -5.91
N THR A 35 -1.39 7.52 -6.26
CA THR A 35 -0.53 6.85 -5.30
C THR A 35 0.55 7.80 -4.80
N THR A 36 0.68 7.89 -3.48
CA THR A 36 1.75 8.62 -2.81
C THR A 36 2.96 7.71 -2.65
N GLU A 37 2.85 6.71 -1.78
CA GLU A 37 3.84 5.67 -1.54
C GLU A 37 3.16 4.31 -1.28
N MET A 38 3.91 3.23 -1.50
CA MET A 38 3.50 1.86 -1.20
C MET A 38 4.49 1.18 -0.27
N ILE A 39 3.96 0.31 0.60
CA ILE A 39 4.72 -0.70 1.32
C ILE A 39 4.55 -2.01 0.55
N GLU A 40 5.62 -2.43 -0.13
CA GLU A 40 5.63 -3.61 -0.98
C GLU A 40 5.76 -4.90 -0.17
N ARG A 41 5.44 -6.04 -0.80
CA ARG A 41 5.54 -7.37 -0.19
C ARG A 41 6.90 -7.61 0.48
N HIS A 42 8.00 -7.19 -0.16
CA HIS A 42 9.34 -7.43 0.36
C HIS A 42 9.67 -6.63 1.63
N GLN A 43 8.90 -5.57 1.93
CA GLN A 43 8.99 -4.78 3.17
C GLN A 43 8.08 -5.31 4.28
N ILE A 44 7.24 -6.31 3.97
CA ILE A 44 6.27 -6.93 4.89
C ILE A 44 6.72 -8.36 5.21
N GLU A 45 7.04 -9.14 4.19
CA GLU A 45 7.46 -10.53 4.33
C GLU A 45 8.80 -10.60 5.08
N GLY A 46 8.84 -11.39 6.15
CA GLY A 46 10.03 -11.53 6.99
C GLY A 46 10.37 -10.33 7.88
N HIS A 47 9.53 -9.30 7.93
CA HIS A 47 9.70 -8.14 8.80
C HIS A 47 8.85 -8.27 10.07
N ASP A 48 9.29 -7.61 11.13
CA ASP A 48 8.56 -7.61 12.40
C ASP A 48 7.28 -6.77 12.30
N VAL A 49 6.25 -7.14 13.05
CA VAL A 49 4.93 -6.48 12.95
C VAL A 49 5.04 -4.99 13.28
N MET A 50 5.86 -4.66 14.27
CA MET A 50 6.08 -3.27 14.69
C MET A 50 6.78 -2.44 13.61
N ASP A 51 7.67 -3.04 12.81
CA ASP A 51 8.35 -2.33 11.72
C ASP A 51 7.36 -1.93 10.62
N VAL A 52 6.42 -2.82 10.29
CA VAL A 52 5.37 -2.53 9.30
C VAL A 52 4.40 -1.47 9.84
N ILE A 53 4.04 -1.53 11.13
CA ILE A 53 3.19 -0.50 11.78
C ILE A 53 3.88 0.87 11.73
N ASN A 54 5.16 0.95 12.10
CA ASN A 54 5.90 2.19 12.11
C ASN A 54 6.01 2.79 10.69
N GLN A 55 6.20 1.97 9.66
CA GLN A 55 6.18 2.42 8.26
C GLN A 55 4.81 3.00 7.88
N LEU A 56 3.71 2.34 8.25
CA LEU A 56 2.36 2.84 8.00
C LEU A 56 2.11 4.18 8.71
N GLN A 57 2.51 4.29 9.98
CA GLN A 57 2.37 5.52 10.75
C GLN A 57 3.16 6.67 10.11
N ALA A 58 4.42 6.42 9.71
CA ALA A 58 5.23 7.42 9.02
C ALA A 58 4.61 7.90 7.70
N LEU A 59 3.95 7.00 6.95
CA LEU A 59 3.19 7.39 5.76
C LEU A 59 2.01 8.30 6.10
N PHE A 60 1.27 7.98 7.17
CA PHE A 60 0.18 8.84 7.62
C PHE A 60 0.70 10.20 8.09
N ASP A 61 1.74 10.25 8.92
CA ASP A 61 2.33 11.52 9.39
C ASP A 61 2.83 12.41 8.23
N LYS A 62 3.32 11.78 7.15
CA LYS A 62 3.85 12.48 5.98
C LYS A 62 2.75 13.03 5.05
N TYR A 63 1.65 12.30 4.88
CA TYR A 63 0.67 12.57 3.81
C TYR A 63 -0.73 12.94 4.30
N CYS A 64 -1.06 12.66 5.56
CA CYS A 64 -2.33 12.97 6.19
C CYS A 64 -2.17 14.16 7.15
N GLU A 65 -3.13 15.06 7.14
CA GLU A 65 -3.23 16.13 8.13
C GLU A 65 -4.12 15.64 9.27
N GLU A 66 -3.66 15.78 10.51
CA GLU A 66 -4.54 15.61 11.68
C GLU A 66 -5.58 16.73 11.65
N ARG A 67 -6.86 16.35 11.70
CA ARG A 67 -8.00 17.27 11.74
C ARG A 67 -8.61 17.32 13.12
#